data_AF-A0A061F0W4-F1
#
_entry.id   AF-A0A061F0W4-F1
#
_cell.length_a   1.000
_cell.length_b   1.000
_cell.length_c   1.000
_cell.angle_alpha   90.00
_cell.angle_beta   90.00
_cell.angle_gamma   90.00
#
_symmetry.space_group_name_H-M   'P 1'
#
loop_
_entity.id
_entity.type
_entity.pdbx_description
1 polymer ?
#
loop_
_entity_poly.entity_id
_entity_poly.type
_entity_poly.pdbx_seq_one_letter_code
_entity_poly.pdbx_strand_id
1 'polypeptide(L)' 'MKNLGVSTIFILALLFTVGNEVKAQDQGKVCVVPFGLPNCKDATCNSSCQRKFPPKGNGMCQGGATCLCFHPC' A
#
# COMPACT_ATOMS: atom_id res chain seq x y z
N MET A 1 42.45 27.37 -31.56
CA MET A 1 41.65 27.46 -30.31
C MET A 1 41.32 26.04 -29.89
N LYS A 2 41.99 25.52 -28.86
CA LYS A 2 41.91 24.11 -28.43
C LYS A 2 40.89 23.96 -27.29
N ASN A 3 39.88 23.15 -27.57
CA ASN A 3 39.22 22.18 -26.67
C ASN A 3 38.84 22.65 -25.26
N LEU A 4 37.54 22.93 -25.07
CA LEU A 4 36.87 22.79 -23.77
C LEU A 4 35.55 22.02 -23.94
N GLY A 5 35.66 20.74 -24.30
CA GLY A 5 34.58 19.77 -24.26
C GLY A 5 34.71 18.90 -23.02
N VAL A 6 34.73 19.50 -21.82
CA VAL A 6 34.78 18.78 -20.55
C VAL A 6 33.90 19.52 -19.54
N SER A 7 32.57 19.43 -19.66
CA SER A 7 31.68 19.96 -18.61
C SER A 7 30.24 19.41 -18.64
N THR A 8 30.04 18.17 -19.08
CA THR A 8 28.69 17.57 -19.08
C THR A 8 28.61 16.19 -18.42
N ILE A 9 29.75 15.54 -18.16
CA ILE A 9 29.76 14.17 -17.62
C ILE A 9 29.56 14.15 -16.09
N PHE A 10 29.98 15.20 -15.37
CA PHE A 10 29.91 15.23 -13.90
C PHE A 10 28.49 15.38 -13.33
N ILE A 11 27.53 15.87 -14.12
CA ILE A 11 26.15 16.13 -13.64
C ILE A 11 25.29 14.85 -13.65
N LEU A 12 25.61 13.86 -14.50
CA LEU A 12 24.85 12.61 -14.55
C LEU A 12 25.05 11.72 -13.32
N ALA A 13 26.20 11.82 -12.64
CA ALA A 13 26.54 10.94 -11.51
C ALA A 13 25.74 11.24 -10.22
N LEU A 14 25.23 12.47 -10.05
CA LEU A 14 24.50 12.89 -8.86
C LEU A 14 23.03 12.49 -8.85
N LEU A 15 22.46 12.07 -10.00
CA LEU A 15 21.06 11.65 -10.09
C LEU A 15 20.82 10.21 -9.63
N PHE A 16 21.87 9.43 -9.39
CA PHE A 16 21.75 8.02 -8.96
C PHE A 16 21.86 7.82 -7.44
N THR A 17 22.20 8.85 -6.65
CA THR A 17 22.41 8.71 -5.19
C THR A 17 21.15 8.88 -4.36
N VAL A 18 20.06 9.39 -4.95
CA VAL A 18 18.73 9.40 -4.31
C VAL A 18 17.94 8.20 -4.80
N GLY A 19 18.57 7.03 -4.72
CA GLY A 19 17.83 5.78 -4.60
C GLY A 19 17.08 5.82 -3.28
N ASN A 20 15.95 6.55 -3.24
CA ASN A 20 14.89 6.21 -2.33
C ASN A 20 14.58 4.76 -2.65
N GLU A 21 15.15 3.87 -1.85
CA GLU A 21 14.64 2.55 -1.59
C GLU A 21 13.16 2.74 -1.23
N VAL A 22 12.33 2.78 -2.27
CA VAL A 22 10.93 2.37 -2.20
C VAL A 22 11.02 0.96 -1.66
N LYS A 23 11.01 0.86 -0.32
CA LYS A 23 10.81 -0.38 0.41
C LYS A 23 9.62 -0.99 -0.28
N ALA A 24 9.86 -2.03 -1.07
CA ALA A 24 8.82 -2.82 -1.69
C ALA A 24 7.89 -3.16 -0.53
N GLN A 25 6.76 -2.46 -0.51
CA GLN A 25 5.76 -2.58 0.52
C GLN A 25 5.40 -4.05 0.48
N ASP A 26 5.81 -4.80 1.53
CA ASP A 26 5.57 -6.22 1.71
C ASP A 26 4.28 -6.57 0.98
N GLN A 27 4.39 -7.18 -0.21
CA GLN A 27 3.24 -7.79 -0.87
C GLN A 27 2.95 -9.10 -0.12
N GLY A 28 2.87 -9.01 1.21
CA GLY A 28 2.34 -10.04 2.06
C GLY A 28 0.98 -10.40 1.49
N LYS A 29 0.77 -11.70 1.34
CA LYS A 29 -0.45 -12.24 0.75
C LYS A 29 -1.63 -11.62 1.48
N VAL A 30 -2.54 -10.96 0.78
CA VAL A 30 -3.74 -10.39 1.43
C VAL A 30 -4.83 -11.44 1.41
N CYS A 31 -5.29 -11.85 2.59
CA CYS A 31 -6.45 -12.71 2.77
C CYS A 31 -7.72 -11.87 2.85
N VAL A 32 -8.79 -12.37 2.23
CA VAL A 32 -10.13 -11.77 2.27
C VAL A 32 -11.07 -12.69 3.02
N VAL A 33 -11.70 -12.19 4.08
CA VAL A 33 -12.68 -12.93 4.88
C VAL A 33 -14.04 -12.21 4.82
N PRO A 34 -15.04 -12.77 4.12
CA PRO A 34 -16.38 -12.22 4.11
C PRO A 34 -17.15 -12.59 5.38
N PHE A 35 -18.02 -11.71 5.84
CA PHE A 35 -19.07 -12.04 6.81
C PHE A 35 -20.31 -11.16 6.61
N GLY A 36 -21.47 -11.66 7.02
CA GLY A 36 -22.73 -10.94 6.91
C GLY A 36 -22.79 -9.77 7.89
N LEU A 37 -23.12 -8.58 7.39
CA LEU A 37 -23.38 -7.40 8.20
C LEU A 37 -24.63 -6.70 7.63
N PRO A 38 -25.82 -6.88 8.21
CA PRO A 38 -27.03 -6.21 7.74
C PRO A 38 -26.87 -4.69 7.84
N ASN A 39 -27.33 -3.96 6.82
CA ASN A 39 -27.11 -2.52 6.68
C ASN A 39 -25.62 -2.16 6.80
N CYS A 40 -24.79 -2.87 6.03
CA CYS A 40 -23.34 -2.75 6.09
C CYS A 40 -22.91 -1.30 5.87
N LYS A 41 -22.19 -0.73 6.84
CA LYS A 41 -21.52 0.56 6.74
C LYS A 41 -20.02 0.36 6.80
N ASP A 42 -19.27 0.98 5.89
CA ASP A 42 -17.82 0.80 5.78
C ASP A 42 -17.10 1.10 7.09
N ALA A 43 -17.49 2.16 7.81
CA ALA A 43 -16.89 2.50 9.10
C ALA A 43 -17.07 1.38 10.14
N THR A 44 -18.27 0.80 10.22
CA THR A 44 -18.56 -0.32 11.13
C THR A 44 -17.79 -1.56 10.71
N CYS A 45 -17.87 -1.91 9.43
CA CYS A 45 -17.17 -3.04 8.81
C CYS A 45 -15.65 -2.96 9.07
N ASN A 46 -15.04 -1.81 8.79
CA ASN A 46 -13.63 -1.55 9.03
C ASN A 46 -13.26 -1.68 10.52
N SER A 47 -14.04 -1.07 11.42
CA SER A 47 -13.76 -1.16 12.86
C SER A 47 -13.84 -2.60 13.39
N SER A 48 -14.72 -3.43 12.81
CA SER A 48 -14.83 -4.85 13.14
C SER A 48 -13.64 -5.64 12.59
N CYS A 49 -13.20 -5.35 11.35
CA CYS A 49 -12.03 -5.97 10.75
C CYS A 49 -10.74 -5.63 11.49
N GLN A 50 -10.55 -4.37 11.90
CA GLN A 50 -9.42 -3.94 12.71
C GLN A 50 -9.36 -4.66 14.07
N ARG A 51 -10.52 -4.88 14.70
CA ARG A 51 -10.63 -5.63 15.96
C ARG A 51 -10.35 -7.12 15.78
N LYS A 52 -10.78 -7.71 14.66
CA LYS A 52 -10.62 -9.15 14.37
C LYS A 52 -9.21 -9.50 13.90
N PHE A 53 -8.57 -8.62 13.14
CA PHE A 53 -7.25 -8.84 12.55
C PHE A 53 -6.26 -7.70 12.89
N PRO A 54 -5.93 -7.49 14.17
CA PRO A 54 -4.95 -6.48 14.54
C PRO A 54 -3.56 -6.83 14.01
N PRO A 55 -2.70 -5.84 13.66
CA PRO A 55 -3.00 -4.41 13.56
C PRO A 55 -3.40 -3.96 12.15
N LYS A 56 -3.40 -4.86 11.16
CA LYS A 56 -3.49 -4.53 9.72
C LYS A 56 -4.81 -4.92 9.05
N GLY A 57 -5.84 -5.25 9.84
CA GLY A 57 -7.19 -5.53 9.35
C GLY A 57 -7.84 -4.26 8.78
N ASN A 58 -8.36 -4.34 7.57
CA ASN A 58 -9.16 -3.30 6.93
C ASN A 58 -10.48 -3.91 6.47
N GLY A 59 -11.56 -3.13 6.39
CA GLY A 59 -12.88 -3.63 6.00
C GLY A 59 -13.61 -2.73 5.02
N MET A 60 -14.35 -3.32 4.07
CA MET A 60 -15.29 -2.59 3.21
C MET A 60 -16.59 -3.38 2.98
N CYS A 61 -17.68 -2.68 2.76
CA CYS A 61 -18.97 -3.25 2.46
C CYS A 61 -19.14 -3.55 0.97
N GLN A 62 -19.61 -4.77 0.67
CA GLN A 62 -19.97 -5.23 -0.66
C GLN A 62 -21.48 -5.48 -0.70
N GLY A 63 -22.17 -4.85 -1.66
CA GLY A 63 -23.60 -5.05 -1.90
C GLY A 63 -24.51 -4.68 -0.72
N GLY A 64 -24.06 -3.82 0.20
CA GLY A 64 -24.86 -3.31 1.33
C GLY A 64 -25.14 -4.32 2.46
N ALA A 65 -24.75 -5.58 2.33
CA ALA A 65 -25.04 -6.63 3.30
C ALA A 65 -23.83 -7.52 3.67
N THR A 66 -22.73 -7.43 2.92
CA THR A 66 -21.52 -8.23 3.17
C THR A 66 -20.38 -7.31 3.57
N CYS A 67 -19.71 -7.59 4.67
CA CYS A 67 -18.45 -6.94 5.03
C CYS A 67 -17.28 -7.85 4.62
N LEU A 68 -16.33 -7.30 3.86
CA LEU A 68 -15.09 -7.96 3.46
C LEU A 68 -13.94 -7.45 4.32
N CYS A 69 -13.31 -8.33 5.11
CA CYS A 69 -12.08 -8.00 5.81
C CYS A 69 -10.86 -8.39 4.99
N PHE A 70 -9.93 -7.45 4.84
CA PHE A 70 -8.61 -7.63 4.24
C PHE A 70 -7.58 -7.62 5.35
N HIS A 71 -6.71 -8.61 5.41
CA HIS A 71 -5.58 -8.61 6.32
C HIS A 71 -4.39 -9.34 5.68
N PRO A 72 -3.15 -9.05 6.11
CA PRO A 72 -2.01 -9.86 5.73
C PRO A 72 -2.16 -11.28 6.27
N CYS A 73 -1.92 -12.23 5.39
CA CYS A 73 -1.51 -13.59 5.70
C CYS A 73 -0.11 -13.81 5.09
#